data_AF-A0A6C0HVX9-F1
#
_entry.id   AF-A0A6C0HVX9-F1
#
_cell.length_a   1.000
_cell.length_b   1.000
_cell.length_c   1.000
_cell.angle_alpha   90.00
_cell.angle_beta   90.00
_cell.angle_gamma   90.00
#
_symmetry.space_group_name_H-M   'P 1'
#
loop_
_entity.id
_entity.type
_entity.pdbx_description
1 polymer ?
#
loop_
_entity_poly.entity_id
_entity_poly.type
_entity_poly.pdbx_seq_one_letter_code
_entity_poly.pdbx_strand_id
1 'polypeptide(L)'
;MAMDKTTIMRSFNTLFFEFMDDILSIYPENKEIQYARGKFELLKKGNPSILIKFWKINVYDPYHEQINLGDISFFIQKDYRSDFSQSSESVSDANEKILSMIENVRASIRDMDESNRKCSADYILKMSTLSLMYSS
;
A
#
# COMPACT_ATOMS: atom_id res chain seq x y z
N MET A 1 -20.45 17.33 8.06
CA MET A 1 -20.98 16.28 7.17
C MET A 1 -20.01 15.12 7.24
N ALA A 2 -20.47 13.90 7.54
CA ALA A 2 -19.63 12.71 7.38
C ALA A 2 -19.32 12.56 5.88
N MET A 3 -18.05 12.33 5.53
CA MET A 3 -17.67 12.07 4.15
C MET A 3 -18.33 10.76 3.68
N ASP A 4 -18.97 10.75 2.51
CA ASP A 4 -19.62 9.54 2.01
C ASP A 4 -18.59 8.49 1.55
N LYS A 5 -18.98 7.21 1.58
CA LYS A 5 -18.07 6.10 1.22
C LYS A 5 -17.50 6.19 -0.19
N THR A 6 -18.21 6.82 -1.13
CA THR A 6 -17.72 7.00 -2.51
C THR A 6 -16.59 8.02 -2.54
N THR A 7 -16.76 9.14 -1.82
CA THR A 7 -15.72 10.16 -1.69
C THR A 7 -14.48 9.59 -1.00
N ILE A 8 -14.65 8.87 0.12
CA ILE A 8 -13.53 8.24 0.84
C ILE A 8 -12.76 7.28 -0.08
N MET A 9 -13.47 6.40 -0.78
CA MET A 9 -12.87 5.44 -1.72
C MET A 9 -12.12 6.13 -2.85
N ARG A 10 -12.67 7.23 -3.40
CA ARG A 10 -12.01 7.99 -4.46
C ARG A 10 -10.73 8.66 -3.94
N SER A 11 -10.81 9.32 -2.79
CA SER A 11 -9.65 9.94 -2.15
C SER A 11 -8.55 8.92 -1.84
N PHE A 12 -8.92 7.73 -1.35
CA PHE A 12 -7.96 6.65 -1.12
C PHE A 12 -7.27 6.24 -2.42
N ASN A 13 -8.04 5.98 -3.48
CA ASN A 13 -7.47 5.57 -4.76
C ASN A 13 -6.53 6.63 -5.33
N THR A 14 -6.92 7.91 -5.30
CA THR A 14 -6.05 9.01 -5.72
C THR A 14 -4.73 9.00 -4.96
N LEU A 15 -4.80 8.98 -3.63
CA LEU A 15 -3.62 9.00 -2.76
C LEU A 15 -2.72 7.78 -2.97
N PHE A 16 -3.31 6.61 -3.21
CA PHE A 16 -2.58 5.37 -3.49
C PHE A 16 -1.76 5.46 -4.79
N PHE A 17 -2.34 6.03 -5.86
CA PHE A 17 -1.61 6.19 -7.12
C PHE A 17 -0.59 7.33 -7.07
N GLU A 18 -0.87 8.41 -6.35
CA GLU A 18 0.11 9.48 -6.07
C GLU A 18 1.32 8.91 -5.34
N PHE A 19 1.11 8.09 -4.31
CA PHE A 19 2.20 7.42 -3.60
C PHE A 19 3.04 6.52 -4.53
N MET A 20 2.39 5.73 -5.39
CA MET A 20 3.08 4.88 -6.36
C MET A 20 3.87 5.70 -7.39
N ASP A 21 3.31 6.82 -7.84
CA ASP A 21 3.96 7.74 -8.80
C ASP A 21 5.17 8.44 -8.17
N ASP A 22 5.08 8.84 -6.90
CA ASP A 22 6.20 9.43 -6.16
C ASP A 22 7.34 8.42 -5.98
N ILE A 23 7.04 7.16 -5.64
CA ILE A 23 8.05 6.09 -5.57
C ILE A 23 8.71 5.88 -6.94
N LEU A 24 7.93 5.87 -8.02
CA LEU A 24 8.44 5.74 -9.39
C LEU A 24 9.30 6.93 -9.82
N SER A 25 9.03 8.13 -9.32
CA SER A 25 9.86 9.30 -9.60
C SER A 25 11.27 9.17 -9.00
N ILE A 26 11.38 8.48 -7.86
CA ILE A 26 12.66 8.19 -7.19
C ILE A 26 13.36 6.99 -7.83
N TYR A 27 12.60 5.99 -8.26
CA TYR A 27 13.12 4.76 -8.88
C TYR A 27 12.53 4.52 -10.29
N PRO A 28 12.80 5.40 -11.26
CA PRO A 28 12.17 5.36 -12.58
C PRO A 28 12.51 4.09 -13.37
N GLU A 29 13.68 3.50 -13.13
CA GLU A 29 14.12 2.26 -13.79
C GLU A 29 13.50 0.99 -13.19
N ASN A 30 12.75 1.10 -12.08
CA ASN A 30 12.14 -0.05 -11.42
C ASN A 30 10.89 -0.54 -12.17
N LYS A 31 11.11 -1.40 -13.17
CA LYS A 31 10.06 -2.00 -14.00
C LYS A 31 9.03 -2.81 -13.20
N GLU A 32 9.38 -3.31 -12.01
CA GLU A 32 8.44 -4.05 -11.18
C GLU A 32 7.40 -3.13 -10.55
N ILE A 33 7.80 -1.96 -10.05
CA ILE A 33 6.87 -0.96 -9.50
C ILE A 33 5.98 -0.41 -10.63
N GLN A 34 6.53 -0.21 -11.84
CA GLN A 34 5.74 0.20 -13.00
C GLN A 34 4.68 -0.86 -13.35
N TYR A 35 5.05 -2.14 -13.34
CA TYR A 35 4.13 -3.24 -13.59
C TYR A 35 3.04 -3.34 -12.51
N ALA A 36 3.42 -3.26 -11.23
CA ALA A 36 2.51 -3.24 -10.08
C ALA A 36 1.46 -2.15 -10.25
N ARG A 37 1.89 -0.93 -10.58
CA ARG A 37 1.01 0.21 -10.82
C ARG A 37 -0.02 -0.09 -11.90
N GLY A 38 0.41 -0.64 -13.04
CA GLY A 38 -0.49 -1.02 -14.12
C GLY A 38 -1.52 -2.09 -13.69
N LYS A 39 -1.11 -3.05 -12.87
CA LYS A 39 -2.00 -4.08 -12.31
C LYS A 39 -3.02 -3.51 -11.33
N PHE A 40 -2.60 -2.64 -10.41
CA PHE A 40 -3.53 -1.99 -9.49
C PHE A 40 -4.54 -1.10 -10.21
N GLU A 41 -4.13 -0.43 -11.30
CA GLU A 41 -5.06 0.35 -12.12
C GLU A 41 -6.13 -0.54 -12.77
N LEU A 42 -5.75 -1.74 -13.24
CA LEU A 42 -6.70 -2.72 -13.78
C LEU A 42 -7.66 -3.25 -12.69
N LEU A 43 -7.15 -3.55 -11.50
CA LEU A 43 -7.96 -4.00 -10.36
C LEU A 43 -8.98 -2.94 -9.95
N LYS A 44 -8.55 -1.67 -9.84
CA LYS A 44 -9.44 -0.53 -9.56
C LYS A 44 -10.54 -0.40 -10.61
N LYS A 45 -10.23 -0.57 -11.90
CA LYS A 45 -11.23 -0.49 -12.98
C LYS A 45 -12.31 -1.57 -12.86
N GLY A 46 -11.94 -2.78 -12.45
CA GLY A 46 -12.89 -3.86 -12.22
C GLY A 46 -13.71 -3.69 -10.93
N ASN A 47 -13.07 -3.28 -9.84
CA ASN A 47 -13.72 -3.02 -8.55
C ASN A 47 -13.03 -1.86 -7.82
N PRO A 48 -13.60 -0.64 -7.84
CA PRO A 48 -12.99 0.54 -7.25
C PRO A 48 -12.76 0.44 -5.73
N SER A 49 -13.45 -0.47 -5.03
CA SER A 49 -13.33 -0.68 -3.59
C SER A 49 -12.26 -1.71 -3.18
N ILE A 50 -11.67 -2.42 -4.15
CA ILE A 50 -10.80 -3.56 -3.84
C ILE A 50 -9.53 -3.14 -3.11
N LEU A 51 -8.91 -2.02 -3.52
CA LEU A 51 -7.66 -1.54 -2.94
C LEU A 51 -7.84 -1.04 -1.51
N ILE A 52 -8.88 -0.24 -1.25
CA ILE A 52 -9.15 0.30 0.09
C ILE A 52 -9.50 -0.80 1.09
N LYS A 53 -10.25 -1.83 0.66
CA LYS A 53 -10.58 -3.00 1.50
C LYS A 53 -9.35 -3.85 1.78
N PHE A 54 -8.54 -4.12 0.75
CA PHE A 54 -7.32 -4.88 0.89
C PHE A 54 -6.33 -4.18 1.84
N TRP A 55 -6.16 -2.87 1.69
CA TRP A 55 -5.29 -2.06 2.55
C TRP A 55 -5.74 -2.11 4.02
N LYS A 56 -7.05 -1.97 4.28
CA LYS A 56 -7.59 -2.07 5.63
C LYS A 56 -7.19 -3.39 6.31
N ILE A 57 -7.42 -4.51 5.63
CA ILE A 57 -7.20 -5.86 6.17
C ILE A 57 -5.71 -6.19 6.31
N ASN A 58 -4.88 -5.85 5.31
CA ASN A 58 -3.50 -6.35 5.23
C ASN A 58 -2.45 -5.34 5.70
N VAL A 59 -2.81 -4.05 5.76
CA VAL A 59 -1.88 -2.98 6.17
C VAL A 59 -2.35 -2.31 7.44
N TYR A 60 -3.61 -1.87 7.53
CA TYR A 60 -4.05 -1.16 8.74
C TYR A 60 -4.25 -2.10 9.92
N ASP A 61 -5.08 -3.14 9.79
CA ASP A 61 -5.46 -3.99 10.93
C ASP A 61 -4.27 -4.61 11.68
N PRO A 62 -3.24 -5.14 11.00
CA PRO A 62 -2.10 -5.75 11.70
C PRO A 62 -1.17 -4.73 12.37
N TYR A 63 -1.19 -3.46 11.94
CA TYR A 63 -0.20 -2.45 12.33
C TYR A 63 -0.80 -1.11 12.76
N HIS A 64 -2.08 -1.08 13.10
CA HIS A 64 -2.79 0.18 13.36
C HIS A 64 -2.15 0.95 14.52
N GLU A 65 -1.62 0.28 15.54
CA GLU A 65 -0.89 0.92 16.64
C GLU A 65 0.34 1.68 16.13
N GLN A 66 1.20 1.03 15.34
CA GLN A 66 2.42 1.62 14.78
C GLN A 66 2.09 2.74 13.79
N ILE A 67 1.12 2.51 12.90
CA ILE A 67 0.64 3.49 11.92
C ILE A 67 0.13 4.75 12.62
N ASN A 68 -0.70 4.61 13.65
CA ASN A 68 -1.28 5.74 14.37
C ASN A 68 -0.24 6.54 15.16
N LEU A 69 0.89 5.93 15.53
CA LEU A 69 2.03 6.60 16.15
C LEU A 69 2.95 7.30 15.13
N GLY A 70 2.65 7.18 13.83
CA GLY A 70 3.52 7.67 12.74
C GLY A 70 4.81 6.85 12.59
N ASP A 71 4.89 5.70 13.29
CA ASP A 71 6.04 4.82 13.21
C ASP A 71 5.86 3.85 12.03
N ILE A 72 6.47 4.18 10.89
CA ILE A 72 6.48 3.30 9.72
C ILE A 72 7.62 2.27 9.74
N SER A 73 8.29 2.09 10.87
CA SER A 73 9.31 1.05 11.03
C SER A 73 8.76 -0.34 10.73
N PHE A 74 7.46 -0.59 10.98
CA PHE A 74 6.80 -1.85 10.61
C PHE A 74 6.83 -2.09 9.09
N PHE A 75 6.62 -1.03 8.29
CA PHE A 75 6.60 -1.12 6.83
C PHE A 75 8.01 -1.42 6.30
N ILE A 76 9.03 -0.87 6.95
CA ILE A 76 10.44 -0.99 6.56
C ILE A 76 11.08 -2.30 7.04
N GLN A 77 10.72 -2.79 8.23
CA GLN A 77 11.42 -3.91 8.87
C GLN A 77 10.79 -5.28 8.60
N LYS A 78 9.51 -5.32 8.22
CA LYS A 78 8.82 -6.61 8.08
C LYS A 78 9.13 -7.33 6.76
N ASP A 79 9.20 -8.64 6.85
CA ASP A 79 9.23 -9.57 5.72
C ASP A 79 7.79 -10.02 5.39
N TYR A 80 7.17 -9.40 4.39
CA TYR A 80 5.80 -9.69 3.98
C TYR A 80 5.66 -11.10 3.37
N ARG A 81 6.77 -11.78 3.02
CA ARG A 81 6.75 -13.18 2.57
C ARG A 81 6.32 -14.13 3.68
N SER A 82 6.67 -13.83 4.93
CA SER A 82 6.36 -14.65 6.09
C SER A 82 4.87 -14.63 6.45
N ASP A 83 4.19 -13.49 6.26
CA ASP A 83 2.75 -13.37 6.55
C ASP A 83 1.88 -14.05 5.50
N PHE A 84 2.29 -13.99 4.23
CA PHE A 84 1.51 -14.54 3.11
C PHE A 84 1.68 -16.06 2.93
N SER A 85 2.79 -16.61 3.45
CA SER A 85 3.03 -18.07 3.45
C SER A 85 2.18 -18.84 4.48
N GLN A 86 1.51 -18.15 5.42
CA GLN A 86 0.60 -18.78 6.38
C GLN A 86 -0.85 -18.91 5.87
N SER A 87 -1.24 -18.25 4.78
CA SER A 87 -2.52 -18.52 4.12
C SER A 87 -2.39 -19.74 3.21
N SER A 88 -2.97 -20.85 3.63
CA SER A 88 -2.78 -22.22 3.12
C SER A 88 -3.40 -22.53 1.74
N GLU A 89 -3.30 -21.64 0.76
CA GLU A 89 -3.71 -21.92 -0.62
C GLU A 89 -2.57 -21.60 -1.58
N SER A 90 -2.26 -22.53 -2.47
CA SER A 90 -1.19 -22.44 -3.48
C SER A 90 -1.04 -21.01 -4.01
N VAL A 91 0.05 -20.36 -3.62
CA VAL A 91 0.39 -19.00 -4.05
C VAL A 91 0.50 -19.03 -5.58
N SER A 92 -0.50 -18.49 -6.28
CA SER A 92 -0.42 -18.36 -7.74
C SER A 92 0.76 -17.47 -8.13
N ASP A 93 1.33 -17.64 -9.33
CA ASP A 93 2.42 -16.79 -9.87
C ASP A 93 2.13 -15.28 -9.76
N ALA A 94 0.83 -14.90 -9.74
CA ALA A 94 0.41 -13.52 -9.57
C ALA A 94 0.59 -13.02 -8.12
N ASN A 95 0.34 -13.87 -7.13
CA ASN A 95 0.51 -13.55 -5.71
C ASN A 95 2.00 -13.42 -5.35
N GLU A 96 2.85 -14.30 -5.90
CA GLU A 96 4.31 -14.19 -5.70
C GLU A 96 4.87 -12.91 -6.30
N LYS A 97 4.36 -12.50 -7.48
CA LYS A 97 4.71 -11.20 -8.10
C LYS A 97 4.19 -10.01 -7.29
N ILE A 98 2.99 -10.07 -6.72
CA ILE A 98 2.47 -9.01 -5.85
C ILE A 98 3.32 -8.89 -4.58
N LEU A 99 3.76 -10.02 -4.01
CA LEU A 99 4.66 -10.03 -2.86
C LEU A 99 6.04 -9.46 -3.20
N SER A 100 6.63 -9.84 -4.34
CA SER A 100 7.91 -9.27 -4.77
C SER A 100 7.79 -7.76 -5.00
N MET A 101 6.64 -7.29 -5.50
CA MET A 101 6.35 -5.86 -5.66
C MET A 101 6.23 -5.14 -4.32
N ILE A 102 5.54 -5.71 -3.33
CA ILE A 102 5.45 -5.15 -1.97
C ILE A 102 6.84 -5.07 -1.33
N GLU A 103 7.65 -6.13 -1.45
CA GLU A 103 9.03 -6.15 -0.95
C GLU A 103 9.93 -5.13 -1.65
N ASN A 104 9.78 -4.94 -2.96
CA ASN A 104 10.54 -3.94 -3.70
C ASN A 104 10.14 -2.51 -3.34
N VAL A 105 8.85 -2.24 -3.18
CA VAL A 105 8.36 -0.95 -2.66
C VAL A 105 8.90 -0.69 -1.25
N ARG A 106 8.91 -1.71 -0.38
CA ARG A 106 9.52 -1.62 0.94
C ARG A 106 11.02 -1.30 0.88
N ALA A 107 11.78 -2.06 0.09
CA ALA A 107 13.22 -1.88 -0.04
C ALA A 107 13.55 -0.47 -0.55
N SER A 108 12.80 0.01 -1.55
CA SER A 108 12.85 1.40 -2.01
C SER A 108 12.63 2.39 -0.87
N ILE A 109 11.59 2.26 -0.05
CA ILE A 109 11.33 3.19 1.07
C ILE A 109 12.42 3.12 2.15
N ARG A 110 13.00 1.94 2.40
CA ARG A 110 14.12 1.78 3.34
C ARG A 110 15.36 2.54 2.89
N ASP A 111 15.68 2.45 1.60
CA ASP A 111 16.92 2.96 1.04
C ASP A 111 16.81 4.45 0.62
N MET A 112 15.61 5.04 0.72
CA MET A 112 15.37 6.49 0.60
C MET A 112 16.01 7.29 1.75
N ASP A 113 16.33 8.55 1.46
CA ASP A 113 16.72 9.53 2.47
C ASP A 113 15.59 9.82 3.49
N GLU A 114 15.94 10.48 4.59
CA GLU A 114 15.03 10.75 5.70
C GLU A 114 13.80 11.59 5.28
N SER A 115 13.97 12.53 4.34
CA SER A 115 12.87 13.38 3.85
C SER A 115 11.85 12.56 3.07
N ASN A 116 12.32 11.75 2.12
CA ASN A 116 11.47 10.89 1.28
C ASN A 116 10.79 9.78 2.10
N ARG A 117 11.47 9.27 3.14
CA ARG A 117 10.89 8.32 4.09
C ARG A 117 9.76 8.95 4.91
N LYS A 118 9.92 10.20 5.35
CA LYS A 118 8.86 10.94 6.06
C LYS A 118 7.65 11.21 5.15
N CYS A 119 7.87 11.60 3.91
CA CYS A 119 6.79 11.73 2.93
C CYS A 119 6.03 10.41 2.73
N SER A 120 6.75 9.29 2.63
CA SER A 120 6.15 7.95 2.53
C SER A 120 5.32 7.61 3.78
N ALA A 121 5.77 8.02 4.97
CA ALA A 121 5.03 7.84 6.22
C ALA A 121 3.68 8.57 6.21
N ASP A 122 3.67 9.81 5.73
CA ASP A 122 2.46 10.62 5.63
C ASP A 122 1.44 9.99 4.67
N TYR A 123 1.89 9.44 3.54
CA TYR A 123 1.03 8.69 2.62
C TYR A 123 0.39 7.48 3.29
N ILE A 124 1.19 6.65 3.97
CA ILE A 124 0.74 5.44 4.66
C ILE A 124 -0.31 5.78 5.73
N LEU A 125 -0.06 6.81 6.55
CA LEU A 125 -0.98 7.25 7.59
C LEU A 125 -2.32 7.72 7.01
N LYS A 126 -2.28 8.57 5.97
CA LYS A 126 -3.49 9.11 5.32
C LYS A 126 -4.31 8.01 4.64
N MET A 127 -3.67 7.11 3.89
CA MET A 127 -4.34 5.96 3.26
C MET A 127 -5.01 5.05 4.30
N SER A 128 -4.29 4.78 5.39
CA SER A 128 -4.78 3.95 6.48
C SER A 128 -5.99 4.56 7.18
N THR A 129 -5.95 5.87 7.45
CA THR A 129 -7.07 6.62 8.00
C THR A 129 -8.31 6.54 7.12
N LEU A 130 -8.16 6.73 5.80
CA LEU A 130 -9.25 6.60 4.83
C LEU A 130 -9.83 5.17 4.80
N SER A 131 -8.96 4.16 4.88
CA SER A 131 -9.40 2.75 4.88
C SER A 131 -10.23 2.40 6.12
N LEU A 132 -9.86 2.92 7.30
CA LEU A 132 -10.65 2.79 8.53
C LEU A 132 -12.01 3.48 8.38
N MET A 133 -12.03 4.74 7.91
CA MET A 133 -13.28 5.50 7.73
C MET A 133 -14.25 4.81 6.76
N TYR A 134 -13.74 4.20 5.70
CA TYR A 134 -14.58 3.46 4.73
C TYR A 134 -15.23 2.21 5.34
N SER A 135 -14.52 1.54 6.25
CA SER A 135 -15.00 0.34 6.95
C SER A 135 -15.97 0.62 8.10
N SER A 136 -16.11 1.90 8.49
CA SER A 136 -17.04 2.36 9.52
C SER A 136 -18.49 2.49 9.01
#